data_AF-A0A1M3NUT3-F1
#
_entry.id   AF-A0A1M3NUT3-F1
#
_cell.length_a   1.000
_cell.length_b   1.000
_cell.length_c   1.000
_cell.angle_alpha   90.00
_cell.angle_beta   90.00
_cell.angle_gamma   90.00
#
_symmetry.space_group_name_H-M   'P 1'
#
loop_
_entity.id
_entity.type
_entity.pdbx_description
1 polymer ?
#
loop_
_entity_poly.entity_id
_entity_poly.type
_entity_poly.pdbx_seq_one_letter_code
_entity_poly.pdbx_strand_id
1 'polypeptide(L)'
;MTIPFSPQTQAAALKRQGYVCASCGSRIWVAGRRGAASHRFGEGSEGHHVIPFEGMNGPNSVENCVVLCKSCHNSAHQGGRFADIDVYSDLPGHKKRVSPAVMAEMIESVADDYPHYRKP
;
A
#
# COMPACT_ATOMS: atom_id res chain seq x y z
N MET A 1 -3.69 15.75 0.52
CA MET A 1 -4.43 14.94 -0.47
C MET A 1 -3.42 14.01 -1.13
N THR A 2 -3.36 12.75 -0.68
CA THR A 2 -2.41 11.74 -1.16
C THR A 2 -2.50 11.54 -2.67
N ILE A 3 -1.36 11.50 -3.36
CA ILE A 3 -1.31 11.23 -4.80
C ILE A 3 -1.61 9.75 -5.04
N PRO A 4 -2.68 9.38 -5.77
CA PRO A 4 -2.96 7.98 -6.08
C PRO A 4 -1.90 7.37 -7.00
N PHE A 5 -1.59 6.09 -6.84
CA PHE A 5 -0.76 5.35 -7.79
C PHE A 5 -1.43 5.25 -9.17
N SER A 6 -0.61 5.27 -10.22
CA SER A 6 -1.08 5.02 -11.59
C SER A 6 -1.72 3.63 -11.71
N PRO A 7 -2.67 3.41 -12.65
CA PRO A 7 -3.21 2.09 -12.92
C PRO A 7 -2.15 1.03 -13.23
N GLN A 8 -1.08 1.43 -13.92
CA GLN A 8 0.05 0.55 -14.26
C GLN A 8 0.83 0.13 -13.00
N THR A 9 1.11 1.07 -12.09
CA THR A 9 1.79 0.78 -10.82
C THR A 9 0.95 -0.19 -9.98
N GLN A 10 -0.36 0.06 -9.86
CA GLN A 10 -1.26 -0.82 -9.12
C GLN A 10 -1.34 -2.22 -9.75
N ALA A 11 -1.37 -2.33 -11.08
CA ALA A 11 -1.39 -3.61 -11.77
C ALA A 11 -0.08 -4.41 -11.55
N ALA A 12 1.08 -3.74 -11.58
CA ALA A 12 2.37 -4.36 -11.31
C ALA A 12 2.48 -4.82 -9.86
N ALA A 13 2.07 -3.99 -8.89
CA ALA A 13 1.99 -4.37 -7.48
C ALA A 13 1.05 -5.56 -7.25
N LEU A 14 -0.14 -5.53 -7.87
CA LEU A 14 -1.10 -6.63 -7.78
C LEU A 14 -0.55 -7.94 -8.34
N LYS A 15 0.19 -7.87 -9.45
CA LYS A 15 0.88 -9.03 -10.02
C LYS A 15 1.95 -9.55 -9.05
N ARG A 16 2.75 -8.68 -8.44
CA ARG A 16 3.77 -9.05 -7.43
C ARG A 16 3.15 -9.83 -6.27
N GLN A 17 2.04 -9.35 -5.70
CA GLN A 17 1.35 -10.04 -4.60
C GLN A 17 0.59 -11.31 -5.04
N GLY A 18 0.54 -11.62 -6.34
CA GLY A 18 -0.12 -12.83 -6.86
C GLY A 18 -1.64 -12.72 -6.95
N TYR A 19 -2.16 -11.53 -7.27
CA TYR A 19 -3.59 -11.27 -7.46
C TYR A 19 -4.47 -11.53 -6.22
N VAL A 20 -3.93 -11.25 -5.04
CA VAL A 20 -4.64 -11.31 -3.74
C VAL A 20 -4.39 -10.03 -2.97
N CYS A 21 -5.27 -9.63 -2.06
CA CYS A 21 -5.07 -8.52 -1.12
C CYS A 21 -3.77 -8.71 -0.32
N ALA A 22 -2.95 -7.66 -0.22
CA ALA A 22 -1.64 -7.74 0.43
C ALA A 22 -1.73 -8.09 1.92
N SER A 23 -2.86 -7.71 2.56
CA SER A 23 -3.12 -7.94 3.98
C SER A 23 -3.87 -9.25 4.24
N CYS A 24 -5.08 -9.44 3.65
CA CYS A 24 -5.96 -10.55 4.02
C CYS A 24 -6.00 -11.74 3.06
N GLY A 25 -5.31 -11.66 1.91
CA GLY A 25 -5.26 -12.76 0.94
C GLY A 25 -6.51 -12.97 0.09
N SER A 26 -7.57 -12.15 0.25
CA SER A 26 -8.74 -12.18 -0.64
C SER A 26 -8.34 -11.96 -2.11
N ARG A 27 -8.92 -12.71 -3.04
CA ARG A 27 -8.61 -12.57 -4.48
C ARG A 27 -8.98 -11.18 -5.00
N ILE A 28 -8.09 -10.61 -5.80
CA ILE A 28 -8.26 -9.34 -6.51
C ILE A 28 -7.73 -9.55 -7.93
N TRP A 29 -8.62 -9.68 -8.92
CA TRP A 29 -8.18 -9.82 -10.31
C TRP A 29 -7.72 -8.51 -10.93
N VAL A 30 -8.35 -7.40 -10.55
CA VAL A 30 -8.02 -6.06 -11.04
C VAL A 30 -8.28 -5.03 -9.94
N ALA A 31 -7.40 -4.04 -9.85
CA ALA A 31 -7.58 -2.90 -8.95
C ALA A 31 -8.82 -2.06 -9.33
N GLY A 32 -9.41 -1.40 -8.34
CA GLY A 32 -10.57 -0.53 -8.47
C GLY A 32 -11.91 -1.25 -8.30
N ARG A 33 -13.00 -0.54 -8.63
CA ARG A 33 -14.37 -1.08 -8.56
C ARG A 33 -14.61 -2.29 -9.47
N ARG A 34 -13.88 -2.40 -10.58
CA ARG A 34 -14.02 -3.52 -11.52
C ARG A 34 -13.67 -4.88 -10.89
N GLY A 35 -12.78 -4.90 -9.90
CA GLY A 35 -12.43 -6.13 -9.16
C GLY A 35 -13.48 -6.58 -8.16
N ALA A 36 -14.49 -5.74 -7.87
CA ALA A 36 -15.45 -5.99 -6.80
C ALA A 36 -16.23 -7.29 -6.98
N ALA A 37 -16.61 -7.63 -8.22
CA ALA A 37 -17.34 -8.86 -8.53
C ALA A 37 -16.56 -10.14 -8.14
N SER A 38 -15.24 -10.05 -7.98
CA SER A 38 -14.38 -11.18 -7.62
C SER A 38 -14.00 -11.23 -6.15
N HIS A 39 -14.26 -10.16 -5.40
CA HIS A 39 -14.02 -10.12 -3.97
C HIS A 39 -15.17 -10.82 -3.24
N ARG A 40 -14.86 -11.62 -2.20
CA ARG A 40 -15.85 -12.37 -1.42
C ARG A 40 -17.02 -11.53 -0.90
N PHE A 41 -16.76 -10.26 -0.61
CA PHE A 41 -17.74 -9.31 -0.05
C PHE A 41 -18.13 -8.19 -1.01
N GLY A 42 -17.80 -8.28 -2.31
CA GLY A 42 -18.16 -7.25 -3.27
C GLY A 42 -17.38 -5.93 -3.13
N GLU A 43 -16.20 -5.96 -2.49
CA GLU A 43 -15.39 -4.77 -2.26
C GLU A 43 -14.49 -4.45 -3.46
N GLY A 44 -14.39 -3.16 -3.80
CA GLY A 44 -13.30 -2.71 -4.65
C GLY A 44 -11.93 -2.85 -3.97
N SER A 45 -10.88 -2.58 -4.72
CA SER A 45 -9.51 -2.56 -4.20
C SER A 45 -8.75 -1.35 -4.68
N GLU A 46 -7.72 -0.93 -3.94
CA GLU A 46 -6.91 0.25 -4.26
C GLU A 46 -5.46 0.02 -3.86
N GLY A 47 -4.55 0.68 -4.58
CA GLY A 47 -3.17 0.83 -4.16
C GLY A 47 -3.06 1.70 -2.91
N HIS A 48 -2.23 1.26 -1.97
CA HIS A 48 -1.89 1.92 -0.72
C HIS A 48 -0.37 2.06 -0.63
N HIS A 49 0.08 3.22 -0.15
CA HIS A 49 1.49 3.50 0.05
C HIS A 49 1.99 2.83 1.32
N VAL A 50 3.00 1.96 1.23
CA VAL A 50 3.64 1.34 2.39
C VAL A 50 4.26 2.41 3.29
N ILE A 51 5.05 3.31 2.69
CA ILE A 51 5.50 4.56 3.29
C ILE A 51 4.68 5.71 2.68
N PRO A 52 3.97 6.51 3.51
CA PRO A 52 3.12 7.60 3.02
C PRO A 52 3.84 8.57 2.08
N PHE A 53 3.15 8.95 0.99
CA PHE A 53 3.64 10.01 0.11
C PHE A 53 3.70 11.36 0.84
N GLU A 54 2.58 11.78 1.45
CA GLU A 54 2.52 13.04 2.19
C GLU A 54 3.22 12.91 3.55
N GLY A 55 4.04 13.90 3.90
CA GLY A 55 4.73 13.97 5.18
C GLY A 55 5.97 13.07 5.33
N MET A 56 6.08 11.99 4.55
CA MET A 56 7.26 11.10 4.55
C MET A 56 7.97 10.99 3.19
N ASN A 57 7.42 11.59 2.13
CA ASN A 57 7.96 11.56 0.77
C ASN A 57 8.18 10.13 0.23
N GLY A 58 7.31 9.17 0.62
CA GLY A 58 7.33 7.83 0.05
C GLY A 58 7.15 7.87 -1.47
N PRO A 59 7.94 7.10 -2.25
CA PRO A 59 7.93 7.19 -3.70
C PRO A 59 6.64 6.62 -4.32
N ASN A 60 6.27 7.11 -5.51
CA ASN A 60 5.21 6.52 -6.33
C ASN A 60 5.75 5.35 -7.17
N SER A 61 6.34 4.35 -6.51
CA SER A 61 6.94 3.17 -7.15
C SER A 61 6.13 1.90 -6.89
N VAL A 62 6.47 0.81 -7.59
CA VAL A 62 5.80 -0.49 -7.40
C VAL A 62 6.11 -1.05 -6.01
N GLU A 63 7.35 -0.90 -5.55
CA GLU A 63 7.86 -1.37 -4.25
C GLU A 63 7.09 -0.70 -3.10
N ASN A 64 6.82 0.60 -3.21
CA ASN A 64 6.05 1.31 -2.19
C ASN A 64 4.53 1.12 -2.31
N CYS A 65 4.05 0.30 -3.25
CA CYS A 65 2.62 0.10 -3.52
C CYS A 65 2.17 -1.30 -3.11
N VAL A 66 1.16 -1.40 -2.25
CA VAL A 66 0.40 -2.64 -2.01
C VAL A 66 -1.04 -2.47 -2.46
N VAL A 67 -1.67 -3.49 -3.04
CA VAL A 67 -3.10 -3.45 -3.36
C VAL A 67 -3.92 -4.09 -2.23
N LEU A 68 -4.88 -3.36 -1.69
CA LEU A 68 -5.73 -3.77 -0.59
C LEU A 68 -7.21 -3.75 -0.99
N CYS A 69 -8.01 -4.66 -0.44
CA CYS A 69 -9.47 -4.51 -0.48
C CYS A 69 -9.89 -3.30 0.37
N LYS A 70 -11.07 -2.73 0.12
CA LYS A 70 -11.52 -1.49 0.79
C LYS A 70 -11.46 -1.57 2.31
N SER A 71 -11.87 -2.69 2.90
CA SER A 71 -11.84 -2.85 4.37
C SER A 71 -10.40 -2.89 4.91
N CYS A 72 -9.49 -3.60 4.26
CA CYS A 72 -8.07 -3.60 4.64
C CYS A 72 -7.43 -2.24 4.42
N HIS A 73 -7.75 -1.56 3.32
CA HIS A 73 -7.24 -0.21 3.04
C HIS A 73 -7.66 0.79 4.12
N ASN A 74 -8.93 0.75 4.53
CA ASN A 74 -9.42 1.60 5.62
C ASN A 74 -8.75 1.26 6.97
N SER A 75 -8.46 -0.02 7.21
CA SER A 75 -7.77 -0.49 8.42
C SER A 75 -6.32 -0.03 8.47
N ALA A 76 -5.61 -0.05 7.33
CA ALA A 76 -4.25 0.50 7.22
C ALA A 76 -4.21 2.01 7.51
N HIS A 77 -5.30 2.71 7.20
CA HIS A 77 -5.52 4.10 7.61
C HIS A 77 -6.21 4.26 8.97
N GLN A 78 -6.07 3.29 9.89
CA GLN A 78 -6.60 3.37 11.25
C GLN A 78 -8.11 3.71 11.32
N GLY A 79 -8.90 3.10 10.43
CA GLY A 79 -10.34 3.38 10.35
C GLY A 79 -10.69 4.67 9.61
N GLY A 80 -9.80 5.19 8.77
CA GLY A 80 -10.03 6.37 7.92
C GLY A 80 -9.30 7.64 8.35
N ARG A 81 -8.34 7.56 9.27
CA ARG A 81 -7.42 8.64 9.64
C ARG A 81 -6.28 8.76 8.63
N PHE A 82 -6.61 9.01 7.36
CA PHE A 82 -5.65 8.97 6.23
C PHE A 82 -4.43 9.89 6.38
N ALA A 83 -4.57 10.99 7.13
CA ALA A 83 -3.50 11.98 7.34
C ALA A 83 -2.64 11.72 8.59
N ASP A 84 -3.02 10.73 9.41
CA ASP A 84 -2.27 10.40 10.62
C ASP A 84 -1.06 9.54 10.27
N ILE A 85 0.10 10.21 10.21
CA ILE A 85 1.40 9.58 9.97
C ILE A 85 2.23 9.43 11.26
N ASP A 86 1.66 9.77 12.42
CA ASP A 86 2.37 9.65 13.70
C ASP A 86 2.53 8.18 14.12
N VAL A 87 1.78 7.26 13.50
CA VAL A 87 2.02 5.81 13.56
C VAL A 87 3.38 5.38 12.99
N TYR A 88 4.04 6.25 12.22
CA TYR A 88 5.38 6.04 11.69
C TYR A 88 6.44 6.85 12.45
N SER A 89 6.13 7.30 13.66
CA SER A 89 7.04 8.16 14.46
C SER A 89 8.37 7.50 14.80
N ASP A 90 8.40 6.17 14.87
CA ASP A 90 9.61 5.38 15.12
C ASP A 90 10.46 5.16 13.85
N LEU A 91 9.96 5.51 12.66
CA LEU A 91 10.71 5.33 11.42
C LEU A 91 11.71 6.47 11.18
N PRO A 92 12.89 6.16 10.59
CA PRO A 92 13.78 7.18 10.07
C PRO A 92 13.03 8.09 9.10
N GLY A 93 13.11 9.41 9.27
CA GLY A 93 12.44 10.32 8.34
C GLY A 93 11.00 10.69 8.65
N HIS A 94 10.48 10.37 9.83
CA HIS A 94 9.22 10.99 10.28
C HIS A 94 9.30 12.52 10.15
N LYS A 95 8.46 13.10 9.27
CA LYS A 95 8.41 14.53 8.93
C LYS A 95 9.74 15.10 8.39
N LYS A 96 10.67 14.26 7.89
CA LYS A 96 11.97 14.65 7.34
C LYS A 96 12.28 13.87 6.07
N ARG A 97 13.12 14.43 5.19
CA ARG A 97 13.63 13.69 4.04
C ARG A 97 14.74 12.73 4.49
N VAL A 98 14.77 11.54 3.90
CA VAL A 98 15.84 10.55 4.05
C VAL A 98 16.50 10.27 2.70
N SER A 99 17.67 9.62 2.72
CA SER A 99 18.31 9.17 1.49
C SER A 99 17.49 8.08 0.80
N PRO A 100 17.65 7.87 -0.52
CA PRO A 100 16.96 6.78 -1.24
C PRO A 100 17.26 5.39 -0.66
N ALA A 101 18.47 5.15 -0.17
CA ALA A 101 18.85 3.88 0.46
C ALA A 101 18.03 3.62 1.75
N VAL A 102 17.94 4.62 2.62
CA VAL A 102 17.14 4.54 3.85
C VAL A 102 15.65 4.37 3.53
N MET A 103 15.14 5.07 2.50
CA MET A 103 13.75 4.90 2.06
C MET A 103 13.46 3.48 1.56
N ALA A 104 14.39 2.87 0.82
CA ALA A 104 14.23 1.49 0.36
C ALA A 104 14.19 0.49 1.53
N GLU A 105 15.07 0.66 2.52
CA GLU A 105 15.08 -0.15 3.74
C GLU A 105 13.78 0.01 4.55
N MET A 106 13.26 1.24 4.67
CA MET A 106 11.99 1.50 5.33
C MET A 106 10.81 0.84 4.62
N ILE A 107 10.75 0.96 3.29
CA ILE A 107 9.71 0.30 2.48
C ILE A 107 9.76 -1.20 2.72
N GLU A 108 10.95 -1.81 2.68
CA GLU A 108 11.07 -3.24 2.93
C GLU A 108 10.61 -3.62 4.34
N SER A 109 11.03 -2.88 5.35
CA SER A 109 10.68 -3.15 6.75
C SER A 109 9.18 -3.04 7.02
N VAL A 110 8.51 -2.01 6.49
CA VAL A 110 7.05 -1.84 6.69
C VAL A 110 6.25 -2.77 5.77
N ALA A 111 6.82 -3.15 4.62
CA ALA A 111 6.19 -4.12 3.74
C ALA A 111 6.04 -5.51 4.39
N ASP A 112 6.86 -5.84 5.39
CA ASP A 112 6.74 -7.09 6.16
C ASP A 112 5.44 -7.18 6.97
N ASP A 113 4.76 -6.05 7.24
CA ASP A 113 3.42 -6.03 7.85
C ASP A 113 2.32 -6.51 6.88
N TYR A 114 2.64 -6.72 5.61
CA TYR A 114 1.74 -7.21 4.57
C TYR A 114 2.13 -8.64 4.15
N PRO A 115 1.47 -9.69 4.67
CA PRO A 115 1.88 -11.09 4.47
C PRO A 115 1.94 -11.56 3.02
N HIS A 116 1.27 -10.85 2.11
CA HIS A 116 1.28 -11.16 0.68
C HIS A 116 2.08 -10.16 -0.16
N TYR A 117 2.86 -9.28 0.47
CA TYR A 117 3.93 -8.54 -0.19
C TYR A 117 5.05 -9.52 -0.56
N ARG A 118 4.97 -10.12 -1.75
CA ARG A 118 6.01 -11.04 -2.23
C ARG A 118 7.23 -10.23 -2.64
N LYS A 119 8.30 -10.29 -1.85
CA LYS A 119 9.59 -9.69 -2.20
C LYS A 119 10.08 -10.27 -3.54
N PRO A 120 10.69 -9.44 -4.41
CA PRO A 120 11.26 -9.92 -5.67
C PRO A 120 12.37 -10.95 -5.46
#